data_AF-A0AAE7E1B6-F1
#
_entry.id   AF-A0AAE7E1B6-F1
#
_cell.length_a   1.000
_cell.length_b   1.000
_cell.length_c   1.000
_cell.angle_alpha   90.00
_cell.angle_beta   90.00
_cell.angle_gamma   90.00
#
_symmetry.space_group_name_H-M   'P 1'
#
loop_
_entity.id
_entity.type
_entity.pdbx_description
1 polymer ?
#
loop_
_entity_poly.entity_id
_entity_poly.type
_entity_poly.pdbx_seq_one_letter_code
_entity_poly.pdbx_strand_id
1 'polypeptide(L)'
;MEKFFLIITICTIIMTAPIISKIVKAPIVVVEIVLGVICGYLGLIYDDETLKLVAKFGFVYLMFLAGLEINFKLVKVIKATLAVNVVLYFILLYTISALVCWVFDLGLTYFVALPIFSLGMIMMLIKEYGKEEPWLNLALSIGVVGEVISILALTLFSGWTEYGLSISFFVSILTIISVVIVTILLLRLSYMIFWWFPELKKFLIPDTQNDKHDQDIRFSISLLLILVSIMLILKIDVVLGAFTAGLFFKMFFNQKHELLEKIESFGFGFFAPIFFIYTGSTVKLDMITYDILEHAIFIMCAIIFIRLISSYLVFYNYLKLKQATLFALSDSMPLTFMVAIAMLSFNYGLITQAEYFSFIIASMIDGLFVMILIRKLYKTFNLQPQKILK
;
A
#
# COMPACT_ATOMS: atom_id res chain seq x y z
N MET A 1 -28.10 -5.24 -20.87
CA MET A 1 -28.08 -6.55 -20.16
C MET A 1 -26.67 -6.84 -19.64
N GLU A 2 -25.64 -6.77 -20.47
CA GLU A 2 -24.23 -7.03 -20.08
C GLU A 2 -23.74 -6.20 -18.89
N LYS A 3 -23.98 -4.87 -18.88
CA LYS A 3 -23.66 -4.01 -17.72
C LYS A 3 -24.34 -4.45 -16.41
N PHE A 4 -25.54 -5.02 -16.48
CA PHE A 4 -26.22 -5.53 -15.29
C PHE A 4 -25.51 -6.77 -14.74
N PHE A 5 -25.11 -7.71 -15.61
CA PHE A 5 -24.35 -8.89 -15.21
C PHE A 5 -22.98 -8.52 -14.63
N LEU A 6 -22.30 -7.54 -15.22
CA LEU A 6 -21.05 -6.99 -14.70
C LEU A 6 -21.21 -6.50 -13.25
N ILE A 7 -22.18 -5.62 -13.01
CA ILE A 7 -22.45 -5.05 -11.68
C ILE A 7 -22.84 -6.14 -10.68
N ILE A 8 -23.73 -7.06 -11.06
CA ILE A 8 -24.14 -8.18 -10.20
C ILE A 8 -22.93 -9.05 -9.85
N THR A 9 -22.05 -9.32 -10.81
CA THR A 9 -20.82 -10.11 -10.58
C THR A 9 -19.92 -9.43 -9.56
N ILE A 10 -19.62 -8.14 -9.74
CA ILE A 10 -18.78 -7.37 -8.81
C ILE A 10 -19.39 -7.36 -7.41
N CYS A 11 -20.68 -7.03 -7.28
CA CYS A 11 -21.37 -7.04 -5.99
C CYS A 11 -21.36 -8.41 -5.31
N THR A 12 -21.52 -9.48 -6.10
CA THR A 12 -21.46 -10.86 -5.60
C THR A 12 -20.07 -11.19 -5.08
N ILE A 13 -19.00 -10.79 -5.80
CA ILE A 13 -17.63 -10.99 -5.34
C ILE A 13 -17.38 -10.23 -4.04
N ILE A 14 -17.73 -8.94 -3.96
CA ILE A 14 -17.56 -8.12 -2.74
C ILE A 14 -18.25 -8.78 -1.53
N MET A 15 -19.47 -9.28 -1.72
CA MET A 15 -20.23 -9.93 -0.65
C MET A 15 -19.64 -11.30 -0.23
N THR A 16 -19.15 -12.09 -1.18
CA THR A 16 -18.71 -13.47 -0.94
C THR A 16 -17.22 -13.60 -0.60
N ALA A 17 -16.38 -12.65 -1.02
CA ALA A 17 -14.93 -12.68 -0.78
C ALA A 17 -14.56 -12.80 0.71
N PRO A 18 -15.18 -12.08 1.68
CA PRO A 18 -14.90 -12.27 3.10
C PRO A 18 -15.22 -13.69 3.60
N ILE A 19 -16.28 -14.32 3.06
CA ILE A 19 -16.70 -15.67 3.44
C ILE A 19 -15.68 -16.67 2.91
N ILE A 20 -15.30 -16.55 1.64
CA ILE A 20 -14.30 -17.41 0.99
C ILE A 20 -12.95 -17.25 1.69
N SER A 21 -12.52 -16.01 1.99
CA SER A 21 -11.30 -15.70 2.73
C SER A 21 -11.23 -16.42 4.09
N LYS A 22 -12.33 -16.44 4.85
CA LYS A 22 -12.40 -17.19 6.12
C LYS A 22 -12.27 -18.70 5.92
N ILE A 23 -12.88 -19.25 4.87
CA ILE A 23 -12.84 -20.69 4.57
C ILE A 23 -11.42 -21.12 4.20
N VAL A 24 -10.78 -20.41 3.26
CA VAL A 24 -9.45 -20.76 2.75
C VAL A 24 -8.30 -20.22 3.62
N LYS A 25 -8.61 -19.38 4.62
CA LYS A 25 -7.66 -18.73 5.53
C LYS A 25 -6.60 -17.88 4.80
N ALA A 26 -7.02 -17.19 3.75
CA ALA A 26 -6.21 -16.26 2.95
C ALA A 26 -6.56 -14.80 3.25
N PRO A 27 -5.66 -13.83 2.98
CA PRO A 27 -6.02 -12.41 2.97
C PRO A 27 -7.20 -12.16 2.06
N ILE A 28 -8.15 -11.34 2.52
CA ILE A 28 -9.32 -10.97 1.72
C ILE A 28 -8.92 -10.35 0.37
N VAL A 29 -7.92 -9.47 0.38
CA VAL A 29 -7.39 -8.81 -0.83
C VAL A 29 -6.94 -9.82 -1.88
N VAL A 30 -6.23 -10.88 -1.47
CA VAL A 30 -5.79 -11.92 -2.41
C VAL A 30 -6.99 -12.67 -2.98
N VAL A 31 -8.00 -12.96 -2.16
CA VAL A 31 -9.25 -13.61 -2.61
C VAL A 31 -10.01 -12.72 -3.61
N GLU A 32 -10.09 -11.42 -3.38
CA GLU A 32 -10.72 -10.46 -4.29
C GLU A 32 -10.03 -10.42 -5.66
N ILE A 33 -8.68 -10.42 -5.68
CA ILE A 33 -7.91 -10.50 -6.93
C ILE A 33 -8.18 -11.84 -7.61
N VAL A 34 -8.07 -12.99 -6.91
CA VAL A 34 -8.33 -14.33 -7.49
C VAL A 34 -9.73 -14.41 -8.10
N LEU A 35 -10.76 -13.94 -7.40
CA LEU A 35 -12.13 -13.95 -7.91
C LEU A 35 -12.29 -13.03 -9.12
N GLY A 36 -11.62 -11.87 -9.12
CA GLY A 36 -11.51 -11.00 -10.29
C GLY A 36 -10.90 -11.70 -11.49
N VAL A 37 -9.80 -12.44 -11.30
CA VAL A 37 -9.13 -13.23 -12.35
C VAL A 37 -10.07 -14.29 -12.93
N ILE A 38 -10.74 -15.06 -12.07
CA ILE A 38 -11.68 -16.11 -12.47
C ILE A 38 -12.86 -15.52 -13.24
N CYS A 39 -13.50 -14.48 -12.71
CA CYS A 39 -14.65 -13.85 -13.35
C CYS A 39 -14.28 -13.09 -14.63
N GLY A 40 -13.07 -12.54 -14.71
CA GLY A 40 -12.52 -11.97 -15.95
C GLY A 40 -12.35 -13.04 -17.03
N TYR A 41 -11.73 -14.17 -16.69
CA TYR A 41 -11.56 -15.30 -17.61
C TYR A 41 -12.89 -15.90 -18.10
N LEU A 42 -13.88 -16.01 -17.22
CA LEU A 42 -15.23 -16.48 -17.58
C LEU A 42 -16.00 -15.47 -18.45
N GLY A 43 -15.45 -14.27 -18.72
CA GLY A 43 -16.11 -13.21 -19.47
C GLY A 43 -17.23 -12.49 -18.71
N LEU A 44 -17.36 -12.73 -17.40
CA LEU A 44 -18.34 -12.06 -16.54
C LEU A 44 -17.89 -10.63 -16.19
N ILE A 45 -16.58 -10.39 -16.18
CA ILE A 45 -15.97 -9.07 -16.07
C ILE A 45 -15.22 -8.78 -17.36
N TYR A 46 -15.73 -7.84 -18.14
CA TYR A 46 -15.13 -7.39 -19.40
C TYR A 46 -14.58 -5.97 -19.24
N ASP A 47 -13.79 -5.51 -20.23
CA ASP A 47 -13.23 -4.15 -20.23
C ASP A 47 -14.37 -3.12 -20.36
N ASP A 48 -14.71 -2.47 -19.25
CA ASP A 48 -15.76 -1.47 -19.15
C ASP A 48 -15.19 -0.18 -18.54
N GLU A 49 -15.46 0.95 -19.19
CA GLU A 49 -14.94 2.26 -18.77
C GLU A 49 -15.47 2.70 -17.40
N THR A 50 -16.71 2.32 -17.05
CA THR A 50 -17.30 2.68 -15.76
C THR A 50 -16.63 1.91 -14.64
N LEU A 51 -16.43 0.60 -14.83
CA LEU A 51 -15.67 -0.22 -13.89
C LEU A 51 -14.24 0.32 -13.73
N LYS A 52 -13.56 0.61 -14.83
CA LYS A 52 -12.20 1.18 -14.82
C LYS A 52 -12.14 2.51 -14.06
N LEU A 53 -13.13 3.38 -14.25
CA LEU A 53 -13.22 4.66 -13.52
C LEU A 53 -13.40 4.44 -12.02
N VAL A 54 -14.33 3.56 -11.61
CA VAL A 54 -14.57 3.27 -10.20
C VAL A 54 -13.37 2.58 -9.56
N ALA A 55 -12.70 1.67 -10.27
CA ALA A 55 -11.48 1.01 -9.80
C ALA A 55 -10.32 2.00 -9.63
N LYS A 56 -10.15 2.95 -10.56
CA LYS A 56 -9.17 4.04 -10.41
C LYS A 56 -9.47 4.91 -9.19
N PHE A 57 -10.73 5.24 -8.96
CA PHE A 57 -11.13 5.95 -7.73
C PHE A 57 -10.85 5.10 -6.49
N GLY A 58 -11.12 3.79 -6.54
CA GLY A 58 -10.82 2.87 -5.44
C GLY A 58 -9.33 2.76 -5.13
N PHE A 59 -8.48 2.79 -6.16
CA PHE A 59 -7.03 2.91 -5.99
C PHE A 59 -6.63 4.21 -5.28
N VAL A 60 -7.14 5.36 -5.74
CA VAL A 60 -6.92 6.67 -5.10
C VAL A 60 -7.38 6.65 -3.64
N TYR A 61 -8.55 6.06 -3.37
CA TYR A 61 -9.07 5.93 -2.01
C TYR A 61 -8.20 5.02 -1.14
N LEU A 62 -7.66 3.94 -1.69
CA LEU A 62 -6.73 3.05 -0.97
C LEU A 62 -5.44 3.79 -0.60
N MET A 63 -4.93 4.65 -1.48
CA MET A 63 -3.76 5.49 -1.18
C MET A 63 -4.07 6.58 -0.14
N PHE A 64 -5.31 7.05 -0.09
CA PHE A 64 -5.80 7.90 0.98
C PHE A 64 -5.85 7.16 2.33
N LEU A 65 -6.34 5.92 2.34
CA LEU A 65 -6.31 5.05 3.53
C LEU A 65 -4.87 4.79 4.00
N ALA A 66 -3.95 4.50 3.09
CA ALA A 66 -2.53 4.37 3.40
C ALA A 66 -2.00 5.59 4.17
N GLY A 67 -2.35 6.81 3.72
CA GLY A 67 -2.00 8.05 4.44
C GLY A 67 -2.64 8.16 5.83
N LEU A 68 -3.88 7.66 5.99
CA LEU A 68 -4.58 7.63 7.28
C LEU A 68 -3.96 6.64 8.27
N GLU A 69 -3.38 5.55 7.79
CA GLU A 69 -2.72 4.54 8.62
C GLU A 69 -1.40 5.05 9.22
N ILE A 70 -0.74 6.03 8.57
CA ILE A 70 0.55 6.56 9.00
C ILE A 70 0.50 7.18 10.40
N ASN A 71 1.07 6.47 11.36
CA ASN A 71 1.19 6.96 12.72
C ASN A 71 2.66 7.25 13.08
N PHE A 72 3.08 8.50 12.90
CA PHE A 72 4.44 8.96 13.22
C PHE A 72 4.86 8.76 14.70
N LYS A 73 3.91 8.52 15.61
CA LYS A 73 4.26 8.15 17.00
C LYS A 73 4.99 6.80 17.05
N LEU A 74 4.75 5.92 16.08
CA LEU A 74 5.40 4.62 15.96
C LEU A 74 6.87 4.77 15.56
N VAL A 75 7.21 5.78 14.76
CA VAL A 75 8.61 6.08 14.40
C VAL A 75 9.40 6.49 15.65
N LYS A 76 8.77 7.19 16.60
CA LYS A 76 9.40 7.56 17.88
C LYS A 76 9.73 6.36 18.78
N VAL A 77 9.15 5.19 18.53
CA VAL A 77 9.48 3.94 19.25
C VAL A 77 10.85 3.41 18.85
N ILE A 78 11.34 3.80 17.66
CA ILE A 78 12.70 3.48 17.24
C ILE A 78 13.66 4.17 18.21
N LYS A 79 14.35 3.37 19.03
CA LYS A 79 15.39 3.87 19.93
C LYS A 79 16.41 4.64 19.10
N ALA A 80 16.94 5.75 19.62
CA ALA A 80 17.96 6.54 18.92
C ALA A 80 19.16 5.68 18.47
N THR A 81 19.47 4.63 19.23
CA THR A 81 20.50 3.62 18.90
C THR A 81 20.21 2.81 17.64
N LEU A 82 18.96 2.71 17.19
CA LEU A 82 18.55 1.99 15.98
C LEU A 82 18.32 2.91 14.78
N ALA A 83 18.35 4.23 14.94
CA ALA A 83 18.09 5.16 13.84
C ALA A 83 19.09 4.97 12.67
N VAL A 84 20.37 4.81 12.99
CA VAL A 84 21.42 4.51 12.00
C VAL A 84 21.16 3.17 11.30
N ASN A 85 20.76 2.15 12.06
CA ASN A 85 20.40 0.85 11.51
C ASN A 85 19.24 0.96 10.52
N VAL A 86 18.19 1.73 10.82
CA VAL A 86 17.07 1.93 9.88
C VAL A 86 17.53 2.61 8.59
N VAL A 87 18.39 3.63 8.67
CA VAL A 87 18.96 4.27 7.47
C VAL A 87 19.80 3.26 6.67
N LEU A 88 20.66 2.50 7.34
CA LEU A 88 21.47 1.45 6.69
C LEU A 88 20.60 0.37 6.05
N TYR A 89 19.47 0.00 6.66
CA TYR A 89 18.53 -0.95 6.10
C TYR A 89 17.98 -0.48 4.76
N PHE A 90 17.48 0.77 4.68
CA PHE A 90 17.00 1.32 3.40
C PHE A 90 18.11 1.46 2.37
N ILE A 91 19.31 1.91 2.76
CA ILE A 91 20.46 1.95 1.85
C ILE A 91 20.72 0.57 1.26
N LEU A 92 20.79 -0.47 2.10
CA LEU A 92 21.01 -1.84 1.64
C LEU A 92 19.87 -2.36 0.77
N LEU A 93 18.60 -2.10 1.11
CA LEU A 93 17.46 -2.51 0.28
C LEU A 93 17.57 -1.95 -1.14
N TYR A 94 17.85 -0.65 -1.29
CA TYR A 94 17.99 -0.02 -2.61
C TYR A 94 19.29 -0.42 -3.32
N THR A 95 20.40 -0.59 -2.60
CA THR A 95 21.66 -1.06 -3.20
C THR A 95 21.54 -2.50 -3.72
N ILE A 96 20.95 -3.41 -2.94
CA ILE A 96 20.75 -4.80 -3.39
C ILE A 96 19.70 -4.85 -4.49
N SER A 97 18.64 -4.04 -4.43
CA SER A 97 17.68 -3.89 -5.54
C SER A 97 18.39 -3.47 -6.83
N ALA A 98 19.25 -2.44 -6.79
CA ALA A 98 20.04 -2.01 -7.94
C ALA A 98 20.98 -3.13 -8.45
N LEU A 99 21.61 -3.88 -7.54
CA LEU A 99 22.47 -5.01 -7.90
C LEU A 99 21.68 -6.12 -8.59
N VAL A 100 20.49 -6.48 -8.09
CA VAL A 100 19.59 -7.46 -8.73
C VAL A 100 19.20 -6.98 -10.11
N CYS A 101 18.80 -5.71 -10.25
CA CYS A 101 18.46 -5.16 -11.57
C CYS A 101 19.64 -5.20 -12.54
N TRP A 102 20.86 -4.88 -12.07
CA TRP A 102 22.05 -4.93 -12.91
C TRP A 102 22.44 -6.35 -13.32
N VAL A 103 22.36 -7.32 -12.40
CA VAL A 103 22.73 -8.73 -12.65
C VAL A 103 21.76 -9.41 -13.62
N PHE A 104 20.46 -9.11 -13.50
CA PHE A 104 19.40 -9.74 -14.29
C PHE A 104 18.89 -8.86 -15.45
N ASP A 105 19.57 -7.75 -15.73
CA ASP A 105 19.20 -6.78 -16.79
C ASP A 105 17.75 -6.29 -16.70
N LEU A 106 17.31 -5.94 -15.49
CA LEU A 106 15.95 -5.50 -15.21
C LEU A 106 15.81 -3.98 -15.30
N GLY A 107 14.65 -3.53 -15.80
CA GLY A 107 14.34 -2.11 -15.95
C GLY A 107 14.06 -1.37 -14.64
N LEU A 108 13.83 -0.06 -14.76
CA LEU A 108 13.59 0.86 -13.64
C LEU A 108 12.39 0.45 -12.76
N THR A 109 11.36 -0.18 -13.35
CA THR A 109 10.21 -0.69 -12.60
C THR A 109 10.64 -1.63 -11.46
N TYR A 110 11.55 -2.56 -11.73
CA TYR A 110 12.03 -3.51 -10.72
C TYR A 110 12.84 -2.83 -9.63
N PHE A 111 13.66 -1.84 -9.99
CA PHE A 111 14.47 -1.08 -9.03
C PHE A 111 13.59 -0.43 -7.95
N VAL A 112 12.42 0.09 -8.33
CA VAL A 112 11.46 0.74 -7.43
C VAL A 112 10.51 -0.28 -6.78
N ALA A 113 10.12 -1.34 -7.49
CA ALA A 113 9.16 -2.34 -7.02
C ALA A 113 9.74 -3.25 -5.92
N LEU A 114 10.97 -3.73 -6.09
CA LEU A 114 11.57 -4.71 -5.17
C LEU A 114 11.68 -4.20 -3.70
N PRO A 115 12.11 -2.95 -3.42
CA PRO A 115 12.21 -2.44 -2.05
C PRO A 115 10.92 -1.81 -1.51
N ILE A 116 9.79 -1.89 -2.22
CA ILE A 116 8.56 -1.16 -1.88
C ILE A 116 7.88 -1.73 -0.60
N PHE A 117 7.20 -0.89 0.18
CA PHE A 117 6.58 -1.26 1.47
C PHE A 117 5.06 -1.10 1.44
N SER A 118 4.37 -1.87 2.29
CA SER A 118 2.93 -1.74 2.57
C SER A 118 2.63 -2.15 4.02
N LEU A 119 1.90 -1.33 4.77
CA LEU A 119 1.53 -1.65 6.16
C LEU A 119 0.37 -2.64 6.29
N GLY A 120 -0.49 -2.79 5.28
CA GLY A 120 -1.73 -3.55 5.39
C GLY A 120 -1.55 -4.99 5.88
N MET A 121 -0.55 -5.70 5.33
CA MET A 121 -0.23 -7.07 5.73
C MET A 121 0.41 -7.16 7.12
N ILE A 122 1.25 -6.18 7.47
CA ILE A 122 1.89 -6.08 8.80
C ILE A 122 0.81 -5.87 9.89
N MET A 123 -0.21 -5.05 9.62
CA MET A 123 -1.32 -4.83 10.53
C MET A 123 -2.13 -6.11 10.79
N MET A 124 -2.29 -6.97 9.79
CA MET A 124 -2.92 -8.28 9.97
C MET A 124 -2.08 -9.19 10.89
N LEU A 125 -0.76 -9.22 10.71
CA LEU A 125 0.14 -9.98 11.59
C LEU A 125 0.07 -9.45 13.04
N ILE A 126 -0.05 -8.14 13.23
CA ILE A 126 -0.20 -7.55 14.58
C ILE A 126 -1.52 -7.97 15.23
N LYS A 127 -2.61 -8.06 14.46
CA LYS A 127 -3.89 -8.59 14.98
C LYS A 127 -3.77 -10.08 15.37
N GLU A 128 -2.93 -10.86 14.69
CA GLU A 128 -2.73 -12.30 14.95
C GLU A 128 -1.76 -12.58 16.11
N TYR A 129 -0.62 -11.88 16.18
CA TYR A 129 0.47 -12.17 17.13
C TYR A 129 0.63 -11.13 18.25
N GLY A 130 0.04 -9.94 18.10
CA GLY A 130 0.18 -8.83 19.02
C GLY A 130 1.39 -7.93 18.72
N LYS A 131 1.28 -6.65 19.06
CA LYS A 131 2.33 -5.64 18.83
C LYS A 131 3.53 -5.76 19.79
N GLU A 132 3.42 -6.57 20.83
CA GLU A 132 4.48 -6.73 21.83
C GLU A 132 5.68 -7.53 21.30
N GLU A 133 5.46 -8.31 20.24
CA GLU A 133 6.52 -9.02 19.53
C GLU A 133 7.59 -8.03 18.98
N PRO A 134 8.88 -8.18 19.35
CA PRO A 134 9.91 -7.21 18.98
C PRO A 134 10.09 -7.03 17.47
N TRP A 135 9.95 -8.12 16.69
CA TRP A 135 10.04 -8.07 15.23
C TRP A 135 8.87 -7.32 14.60
N LEU A 136 7.65 -7.48 15.12
CA LEU A 136 6.47 -6.76 14.62
C LEU A 136 6.49 -5.28 15.01
N ASN A 137 6.90 -4.97 16.24
CA ASN A 137 7.02 -3.58 16.67
C ASN A 137 8.04 -2.84 15.78
N LEU A 138 9.18 -3.48 15.48
CA LEU A 138 10.18 -2.92 14.59
C LEU A 138 9.68 -2.83 13.13
N ALA A 139 9.06 -3.90 12.60
CA ALA A 139 8.47 -3.94 11.25
C ALA A 139 7.43 -2.84 11.05
N LEU A 140 6.56 -2.61 12.03
CA LEU A 140 5.58 -1.53 12.00
C LEU A 140 6.26 -0.16 11.94
N SER A 141 7.24 0.09 12.82
CA SER A 141 7.94 1.39 12.86
C SER A 141 8.74 1.66 11.57
N ILE A 142 9.42 0.65 11.04
CA ILE A 142 10.18 0.75 9.78
C ILE A 142 9.22 0.84 8.59
N GLY A 143 8.13 0.08 8.60
CA GLY A 143 7.08 0.09 7.58
C GLY A 143 6.46 1.46 7.39
N VAL A 144 6.22 2.22 8.48
CA VAL A 144 5.76 3.62 8.38
C VAL A 144 6.74 4.50 7.59
N VAL A 145 8.04 4.35 7.85
CA VAL A 145 9.07 5.09 7.10
C VAL A 145 9.16 4.59 5.65
N GLY A 146 9.09 3.27 5.47
CA GLY A 146 9.17 2.61 4.17
C GLY A 146 8.01 2.95 3.26
N GLU A 147 6.80 3.11 3.78
CA GLU A 147 5.63 3.49 3.00
C GLU A 147 5.73 4.93 2.49
N VAL A 148 6.20 5.86 3.33
CA VAL A 148 6.51 7.24 2.90
C VAL A 148 7.59 7.23 1.81
N ILE A 149 8.68 6.47 2.01
CA ILE A 149 9.75 6.33 1.01
C ILE A 149 9.20 5.72 -0.29
N SER A 150 8.32 4.73 -0.20
CA SER A 150 7.71 4.03 -1.35
C SER A 150 6.86 4.97 -2.19
N ILE A 151 6.04 5.82 -1.56
CA ILE A 151 5.22 6.80 -2.27
C ILE A 151 6.08 7.86 -2.95
N LEU A 152 7.12 8.34 -2.26
CA LEU A 152 8.09 9.26 -2.86
C LEU A 152 8.80 8.61 -4.05
N ALA A 153 9.24 7.36 -3.90
CA ALA A 153 9.89 6.60 -4.97
C ALA A 153 8.95 6.39 -6.17
N LEU A 154 7.68 6.05 -5.94
CA LEU A 154 6.66 5.91 -6.99
C LEU A 154 6.40 7.24 -7.71
N THR A 155 6.30 8.34 -6.96
CA THR A 155 6.08 9.68 -7.53
C THR A 155 7.27 10.11 -8.38
N LEU A 156 8.50 9.91 -7.88
CA LEU A 156 9.73 10.20 -8.62
C LEU A 156 9.88 9.30 -9.85
N PHE A 157 9.49 8.03 -9.73
CA PHE A 157 9.44 7.07 -10.83
C PHE A 157 8.51 7.58 -11.94
N SER A 158 7.27 7.92 -11.60
CA SER A 158 6.30 8.51 -12.54
C SER A 158 6.83 9.78 -13.21
N GLY A 159 7.45 10.67 -12.43
CA GLY A 159 8.05 11.89 -12.96
C GLY A 159 9.21 11.63 -13.92
N TRP A 160 10.07 10.65 -13.63
CA TRP A 160 11.15 10.26 -14.53
C TRP A 160 10.58 9.68 -15.82
N THR A 161 9.61 8.78 -15.72
CA THR A 161 9.06 8.09 -16.90
C THR A 161 8.33 9.04 -17.84
N GLU A 162 7.69 10.08 -17.32
CA GLU A 162 7.02 11.11 -18.13
C GLU A 162 8.00 12.07 -18.82
N TYR A 163 9.06 12.51 -18.12
CA TYR A 163 9.91 13.62 -18.60
C TYR A 163 11.35 13.23 -19.00
N GLY A 164 11.79 11.99 -18.76
CA GLY A 164 13.18 11.54 -18.94
C GLY A 164 14.18 12.27 -18.02
N LEU A 165 15.50 12.11 -18.24
CA LEU A 165 16.53 12.91 -17.53
C LEU A 165 16.71 14.30 -18.16
N SER A 166 15.61 15.05 -18.27
CA SER A 166 15.60 16.39 -18.83
C SER A 166 15.55 17.48 -17.76
N ILE A 167 15.76 18.74 -18.14
CA ILE A 167 15.51 19.89 -17.26
C ILE A 167 14.07 19.84 -16.71
N SER A 168 13.11 19.39 -17.52
CA SER A 168 11.72 19.23 -17.11
C SER A 168 11.53 18.22 -15.98
N PHE A 169 12.39 17.19 -15.87
CA PHE A 169 12.38 16.27 -14.72
C PHE A 169 12.86 16.94 -13.44
N PHE A 170 13.93 17.71 -13.49
CA PHE A 170 14.36 18.49 -12.31
C PHE A 170 13.32 19.53 -11.89
N VAL A 171 12.66 20.17 -12.86
CA VAL A 171 11.50 21.05 -12.59
C VAL A 171 10.34 20.26 -11.98
N SER A 172 10.05 19.04 -12.46
CA SER A 172 9.04 18.15 -11.87
C SER A 172 9.38 17.79 -10.42
N ILE A 173 10.63 17.43 -10.12
CA ILE A 173 11.09 17.19 -8.73
C ILE A 173 10.88 18.43 -7.87
N LEU A 174 11.29 19.61 -8.35
CA LEU A 174 11.10 20.86 -7.63
C LEU A 174 9.60 21.16 -7.39
N THR A 175 8.75 20.80 -8.36
CA THR A 175 7.29 20.92 -8.26
C THR A 175 6.72 19.94 -7.22
N ILE A 176 7.21 18.69 -7.17
CA ILE A 176 6.82 17.72 -6.14
C ILE A 176 7.22 18.24 -4.75
N ILE A 177 8.46 18.71 -4.59
CA ILE A 177 8.93 19.27 -3.32
C ILE A 177 8.11 20.51 -2.93
N SER A 178 7.84 21.42 -3.87
CA SER A 178 7.05 22.62 -3.61
C SER A 178 5.62 22.26 -3.24
N VAL A 179 5.00 21.28 -3.90
CA VAL A 179 3.67 20.74 -3.56
C VAL A 179 3.67 20.15 -2.15
N VAL A 180 4.64 19.32 -1.80
CA VAL A 180 4.73 18.73 -0.45
C VAL A 180 4.88 19.84 0.61
N ILE A 181 5.78 20.81 0.38
CA ILE A 181 5.99 21.94 1.28
C ILE A 181 4.72 22.79 1.39
N VAL A 182 4.13 23.20 0.27
CA VAL A 182 2.90 24.00 0.24
C VAL A 182 1.77 23.26 0.91
N THR A 183 1.64 21.95 0.68
CA THR A 183 0.61 21.15 1.36
C THR A 183 0.88 21.18 2.86
N ILE A 184 2.08 20.83 3.33
CA ILE A 184 2.44 20.90 4.76
C ILE A 184 2.17 22.29 5.36
N LEU A 185 2.50 23.37 4.64
CA LEU A 185 2.25 24.74 5.06
C LEU A 185 0.75 25.04 5.15
N LEU A 186 -0.04 24.64 4.15
CA LEU A 186 -1.49 24.75 4.17
C LEU A 186 -2.09 23.96 5.33
N LEU A 187 -1.64 22.73 5.56
CA LEU A 187 -2.07 21.92 6.69
C LEU A 187 -1.74 22.63 8.01
N ARG A 188 -0.52 23.14 8.16
CA ARG A 188 -0.09 23.89 9.36
C ARG A 188 -0.89 25.18 9.54
N LEU A 189 -1.22 25.88 8.46
CA LEU A 189 -2.06 27.07 8.50
C LEU A 189 -3.49 26.70 8.93
N SER A 190 -4.07 25.62 8.38
CA SER A 190 -5.34 25.08 8.83
C SER A 190 -5.31 24.73 10.32
N TYR A 191 -4.20 24.20 10.84
CA TYR A 191 -4.02 23.93 12.27
C TYR A 191 -4.15 25.22 13.10
N MET A 192 -3.40 26.25 12.69
CA MET A 192 -3.39 27.54 13.38
C MET A 192 -4.77 28.20 13.34
N ILE A 193 -5.44 28.17 12.19
CA ILE A 193 -6.81 28.68 12.03
C ILE A 193 -7.77 27.92 12.93
N PHE A 194 -7.73 26.59 12.95
CA PHE A 194 -8.61 25.79 13.82
C PHE A 194 -8.30 25.95 15.31
N TRP A 195 -7.06 26.34 15.65
CA TRP A 195 -6.68 26.63 17.03
C TRP A 195 -7.17 28.02 17.48
N TRP A 196 -7.10 29.04 16.61
CA TRP A 196 -7.61 30.39 16.89
C TRP A 196 -9.13 30.52 16.76
N PHE A 197 -9.73 29.77 15.83
CA PHE A 197 -11.16 29.74 15.56
C PHE A 197 -11.71 28.31 15.74
N PRO A 198 -11.81 27.81 16.98
CA PRO A 198 -12.31 26.47 17.25
C PRO A 198 -13.77 26.28 16.80
N GLU A 199 -14.54 27.37 16.66
CA GLU A 199 -15.89 27.36 16.10
C GLU A 199 -15.92 26.96 14.62
N LEU A 200 -14.95 27.43 13.81
CA LEU A 200 -14.83 27.01 12.41
C LEU A 200 -14.51 25.51 12.29
N LYS A 201 -13.66 24.99 13.18
CA LYS A 201 -13.38 23.55 13.26
C LYS A 201 -14.64 22.76 13.60
N LYS A 202 -15.41 23.21 14.59
CA LYS A 202 -16.68 22.57 14.99
C LYS A 202 -17.77 22.71 13.93
N PHE A 203 -17.74 23.77 13.12
CA PHE A 203 -18.68 23.96 12.02
C PHE A 203 -18.39 23.04 10.84
N LEU A 204 -17.11 22.91 10.44
CA LEU A 204 -16.73 22.05 9.32
C LEU A 204 -16.75 20.56 9.68
N ILE A 205 -16.39 20.23 10.92
CA ILE A 205 -16.32 18.86 11.43
C ILE A 205 -16.89 18.85 12.85
N PRO A 206 -18.22 18.74 13.00
CA PRO A 206 -18.90 18.76 14.30
C PRO A 206 -18.40 17.65 15.23
N ASP A 207 -18.60 17.86 16.53
CA ASP A 207 -18.41 16.79 17.51
C ASP A 207 -19.39 15.65 17.18
N THR A 208 -18.97 14.38 17.30
CA THR A 208 -19.65 13.25 16.65
C THR A 208 -21.12 13.09 17.07
N GLN A 209 -21.46 13.48 18.29
CA GLN A 209 -22.84 13.47 18.81
C GLN A 209 -23.77 14.47 18.09
N ASN A 210 -23.21 15.50 17.44
CA ASN A 210 -23.93 16.56 16.73
C ASN A 210 -23.80 16.48 15.21
N ASP A 211 -23.01 15.55 14.66
CA ASP A 211 -22.88 15.38 13.21
C ASP A 211 -24.03 14.54 12.63
N LYS A 212 -25.17 15.19 12.38
CA LYS A 212 -26.36 14.55 11.82
C LYS A 212 -26.29 14.32 10.30
N HIS A 213 -25.25 14.81 9.62
CA HIS A 213 -25.17 14.83 8.16
C HIS A 213 -23.87 14.27 7.59
N ASP A 214 -23.08 13.60 8.43
CA ASP A 214 -21.74 13.08 8.12
C ASP A 214 -20.87 14.16 7.44
N GLN A 215 -20.90 15.37 8.02
CA GLN A 215 -20.15 16.53 7.52
C GLN A 215 -18.64 16.24 7.54
N ASP A 216 -18.20 15.49 8.54
CA ASP A 216 -16.83 15.00 8.66
C ASP A 216 -16.38 14.15 7.45
N ILE A 217 -17.21 13.21 6.99
CA ILE A 217 -16.97 12.43 5.77
C ILE A 217 -16.96 13.35 4.55
N ARG A 218 -17.96 14.23 4.41
CA ARG A 218 -18.06 15.13 3.23
C ARG A 218 -16.83 16.00 3.09
N PHE A 219 -16.35 16.56 4.20
CA PHE A 219 -15.12 17.34 4.23
C PHE A 219 -13.90 16.48 3.84
N SER A 220 -13.83 15.24 4.35
CA SER A 220 -12.75 14.30 4.05
C SER A 220 -12.65 13.94 2.57
N ILE A 221 -13.77 13.56 1.96
CA ILE A 221 -13.84 13.25 0.54
C ILE A 221 -13.56 14.49 -0.31
N SER A 222 -14.06 15.66 0.08
CA SER A 222 -13.81 16.91 -0.64
C SER A 222 -12.32 17.26 -0.64
N LEU A 223 -11.64 17.16 0.51
CA LEU A 223 -10.21 17.44 0.59
C LEU A 223 -9.39 16.45 -0.26
N LEU A 224 -9.73 15.16 -0.19
CA LEU A 224 -9.12 14.12 -1.04
C LEU A 224 -9.24 14.50 -2.53
N LEU A 225 -10.45 14.82 -2.99
CA LEU A 225 -10.70 15.16 -4.39
C LEU A 225 -10.01 16.46 -4.81
N ILE A 226 -9.95 17.47 -3.94
CA ILE A 226 -9.23 18.73 -4.21
C ILE A 226 -7.74 18.45 -4.39
N LEU A 227 -7.11 17.70 -3.47
CA LEU A 227 -5.68 17.41 -3.56
C LEU A 227 -5.35 16.53 -4.78
N VAL A 228 -6.17 15.53 -5.08
CA VAL A 228 -6.05 14.74 -6.31
C VAL A 228 -6.20 15.61 -7.56
N SER A 229 -7.15 16.55 -7.57
CA SER A 229 -7.34 17.47 -8.70
C SER A 229 -6.14 18.40 -8.90
N ILE A 230 -5.54 18.88 -7.80
CA ILE A 230 -4.30 19.65 -7.86
C ILE A 230 -3.17 18.80 -8.47
N MET A 231 -3.03 17.52 -8.07
CA MET A 231 -2.01 16.64 -8.65
C MET A 231 -2.22 16.45 -10.15
N LEU A 232 -3.46 16.25 -10.60
CA LEU A 232 -3.81 16.12 -12.01
C LEU A 232 -3.45 17.39 -12.82
N ILE A 233 -3.76 18.58 -12.30
CA ILE A 233 -3.41 19.85 -12.94
C ILE A 233 -1.89 20.02 -13.05
N LEU A 234 -1.16 19.64 -12.00
CA LEU A 234 0.30 19.73 -11.95
C LEU A 234 1.00 18.59 -12.71
N LYS A 235 0.24 17.63 -13.26
CA LYS A 235 0.75 16.40 -13.90
C LYS A 235 1.72 15.63 -12.99
N ILE A 236 1.39 15.58 -11.71
CA ILE A 236 2.06 14.76 -10.69
C ILE A 236 1.17 13.54 -10.42
N ASP A 237 1.80 12.45 -9.99
CA ASP A 237 1.07 11.25 -9.59
C ASP A 237 0.02 11.55 -8.50
N VAL A 238 -1.23 11.12 -8.75
CA VAL A 238 -2.37 11.29 -7.84
C VAL A 238 -2.22 10.56 -6.51
N VAL A 239 -1.38 9.52 -6.48
CA VAL A 239 -1.06 8.74 -5.27
C VAL A 239 -0.51 9.65 -4.17
N LEU A 240 0.39 10.58 -4.51
CA LEU A 240 0.97 11.52 -3.55
C LEU A 240 -0.11 12.44 -2.96
N GLY A 241 -1.02 12.95 -3.79
CA GLY A 241 -2.12 13.81 -3.36
C GLY A 241 -3.07 13.09 -2.42
N ALA A 242 -3.46 11.86 -2.78
CA ALA A 242 -4.34 11.03 -1.96
C ALA A 242 -3.70 10.69 -0.61
N PHE A 243 -2.46 10.23 -0.62
CA PHE A 243 -1.72 9.93 0.61
C PHE A 243 -1.56 11.15 1.51
N THR A 244 -1.24 12.31 0.92
CA THR A 244 -1.08 13.55 1.70
C THR A 244 -2.40 14.00 2.33
N ALA A 245 -3.53 13.82 1.64
CA ALA A 245 -4.84 14.03 2.23
C ALA A 245 -5.08 13.12 3.45
N GLY A 246 -4.70 11.84 3.35
CA GLY A 246 -4.85 10.89 4.44
C GLY A 246 -3.98 11.25 5.65
N LEU A 247 -2.72 11.60 5.39
CA LEU A 247 -1.77 12.03 6.40
C LEU A 247 -2.26 13.29 7.15
N PHE A 248 -2.88 14.24 6.44
CA PHE A 248 -3.54 15.37 7.08
C PHE A 248 -4.61 14.92 8.06
N PHE A 249 -5.54 14.06 7.63
CA PHE A 249 -6.60 13.60 8.53
C PHE A 249 -6.06 12.87 9.74
N LYS A 250 -5.04 12.03 9.54
CA LYS A 250 -4.39 11.32 10.64
C LYS A 250 -3.73 12.26 11.63
N MET A 251 -3.07 13.32 11.19
CA MET A 251 -2.39 14.25 12.09
C MET A 251 -3.37 15.15 12.87
N PHE A 252 -4.48 15.56 12.26
CA PHE A 252 -5.36 16.59 12.80
C PHE A 252 -6.59 16.04 13.52
N PHE A 253 -7.04 14.85 13.12
CA PHE A 253 -8.26 14.22 13.61
C PHE A 253 -8.00 12.86 14.25
N ASN A 254 -6.76 12.54 14.62
CA ASN A 254 -6.40 11.27 15.29
C ASN A 254 -7.24 10.93 16.54
N GLN A 255 -7.89 11.93 17.14
CA GLN A 255 -8.73 11.75 18.33
C GLN A 255 -10.17 11.34 17.98
N LYS A 256 -10.63 11.57 16.74
CA LYS A 256 -11.96 11.21 16.24
C LYS A 256 -11.94 9.79 15.64
N HIS A 257 -11.91 8.79 16.52
CA HIS A 257 -11.85 7.38 16.12
C HIS A 257 -13.02 6.98 15.22
N GLU A 258 -14.23 7.47 15.51
CA GLU A 258 -15.43 7.19 14.71
C GLU A 258 -15.32 7.68 13.26
N LEU A 259 -14.72 8.85 13.01
CA LEU A 259 -14.48 9.33 11.64
C LEU A 259 -13.51 8.41 10.89
N LEU A 260 -12.42 8.03 11.55
CA LEU A 260 -11.43 7.12 10.96
C LEU A 260 -12.06 5.77 10.62
N GLU A 261 -12.85 5.20 11.53
CA GLU A 261 -13.59 3.96 11.29
C GLU A 261 -14.60 4.07 10.15
N LYS A 262 -15.34 5.18 10.05
CA LYS A 262 -16.28 5.44 8.93
C LYS A 262 -15.55 5.47 7.58
N ILE A 263 -14.43 6.19 7.50
CA ILE A 263 -13.60 6.30 6.29
C ILE A 263 -13.01 4.92 5.92
N GLU A 264 -12.42 4.22 6.88
CA GLU A 264 -11.87 2.88 6.67
C GLU A 264 -12.96 1.89 6.23
N SER A 265 -14.14 1.94 6.85
CA SER A 265 -15.28 1.08 6.52
C SER A 265 -15.74 1.29 5.08
N PHE A 266 -15.78 2.54 4.60
CA PHE A 266 -16.17 2.83 3.22
C PHE A 266 -15.11 2.38 2.22
N GLY A 267 -13.82 2.61 2.53
CA GLY A 267 -12.73 2.22 1.65
C GLY A 267 -12.53 0.72 1.57
N PHE A 268 -12.31 0.05 2.70
CA PHE A 268 -12.07 -1.40 2.74
C PHE A 268 -13.33 -2.22 2.50
N GLY A 269 -14.52 -1.68 2.80
CA GLY A 269 -15.78 -2.38 2.57
C GLY A 269 -16.31 -2.31 1.14
N PHE A 270 -15.86 -1.34 0.32
CA PHE A 270 -16.43 -1.12 -1.01
C PHE A 270 -15.39 -0.77 -2.07
N PHE A 271 -14.63 0.32 -1.91
CA PHE A 271 -13.77 0.83 -2.98
C PHE A 271 -12.51 0.01 -3.23
N ALA A 272 -11.80 -0.38 -2.18
CA ALA A 272 -10.62 -1.23 -2.30
C ALA A 272 -10.97 -2.59 -2.91
N PRO A 273 -12.06 -3.28 -2.51
CA PRO A 273 -12.51 -4.49 -3.19
C PRO A 273 -12.72 -4.31 -4.70
N ILE A 274 -13.40 -3.23 -5.14
CA ILE A 274 -13.61 -2.99 -6.58
C ILE A 274 -12.27 -2.84 -7.32
N PHE A 275 -11.32 -2.12 -6.74
CA PHE A 275 -9.98 -1.97 -7.30
C PHE A 275 -9.26 -3.32 -7.45
N PHE A 276 -9.28 -4.17 -6.42
CA PHE A 276 -8.63 -5.48 -6.45
C PHE A 276 -9.30 -6.47 -7.40
N ILE A 277 -10.63 -6.48 -7.45
CA ILE A 277 -11.42 -7.28 -8.40
C ILE A 277 -11.10 -6.84 -9.83
N TYR A 278 -11.10 -5.53 -10.10
CA TYR A 278 -10.74 -5.00 -11.41
C TYR A 278 -9.32 -5.40 -11.79
N THR A 279 -8.35 -5.21 -10.89
CA THR A 279 -6.96 -5.62 -11.12
C THR A 279 -6.85 -7.12 -11.40
N GLY A 280 -7.60 -7.96 -10.68
CA GLY A 280 -7.64 -9.39 -10.98
C GLY A 280 -8.17 -9.65 -12.39
N SER A 281 -9.25 -8.99 -12.78
CA SER A 281 -9.89 -9.18 -14.09
C SER A 281 -9.02 -8.76 -15.29
N THR A 282 -7.99 -7.95 -15.09
CA THR A 282 -7.04 -7.61 -16.17
C THR A 282 -6.05 -8.72 -16.47
N VAL A 283 -5.87 -9.69 -15.55
CA VAL A 283 -4.98 -10.84 -15.74
C VAL A 283 -5.68 -11.87 -16.61
N LYS A 284 -5.16 -12.07 -17.82
CA LYS A 284 -5.69 -13.02 -18.81
C LYS A 284 -5.17 -14.42 -18.53
N LEU A 285 -5.98 -15.26 -17.86
CA LEU A 285 -5.59 -16.64 -17.49
C LEU A 285 -5.13 -17.48 -18.68
N ASP A 286 -5.72 -17.29 -19.86
CA ASP A 286 -5.37 -17.94 -21.12
C ASP A 286 -3.95 -17.60 -21.61
N MET A 287 -3.39 -16.49 -21.16
CA MET A 287 -2.05 -16.04 -21.50
C MET A 287 -1.00 -16.41 -20.44
N ILE A 288 -1.39 -17.03 -19.32
CA ILE A 288 -0.44 -17.41 -18.27
C ILE A 288 0.35 -18.64 -18.74
N THR A 289 1.62 -18.41 -19.05
CA THR A 289 2.59 -19.44 -19.39
C THR A 289 3.42 -19.84 -18.16
N TYR A 290 4.18 -20.93 -18.30
CA TYR A 290 5.17 -21.32 -17.30
C TYR A 290 6.19 -20.20 -17.04
N ASP A 291 6.65 -19.50 -18.08
CA ASP A 291 7.62 -18.40 -17.96
C ASP A 291 7.09 -17.24 -17.10
N ILE A 292 5.80 -16.90 -17.21
CA ILE A 292 5.16 -15.87 -16.37
C ILE A 292 5.14 -16.32 -14.90
N LEU A 293 4.84 -17.59 -14.64
CA LEU A 293 4.84 -18.11 -13.29
C LEU A 293 6.25 -18.19 -12.69
N GLU A 294 7.23 -18.62 -13.49
CA GLU A 294 8.64 -18.63 -13.10
C GLU A 294 9.11 -17.21 -12.77
N HIS A 295 8.77 -16.23 -13.62
CA HIS A 295 9.13 -14.83 -13.38
C HIS A 295 8.42 -14.25 -12.14
N ALA A 296 7.17 -14.63 -11.89
CA ALA A 296 6.47 -14.26 -10.66
C ALA A 296 7.17 -14.82 -9.40
N ILE A 297 7.62 -16.08 -9.46
CA ILE A 297 8.40 -16.70 -8.38
C ILE A 297 9.75 -16.01 -8.21
N PHE A 298 10.41 -15.63 -9.32
CA PHE A 298 11.64 -14.84 -9.28
C PHE A 298 11.44 -13.50 -8.55
N ILE A 299 10.38 -12.75 -8.88
CA ILE A 299 10.07 -11.46 -8.22
C ILE A 299 9.85 -11.67 -6.71
N MET A 300 9.02 -12.64 -6.32
CA MET A 300 8.82 -13.02 -4.90
C MET A 300 10.15 -13.33 -4.22
N CYS A 301 10.96 -14.22 -4.81
CA CYS A 301 12.23 -14.65 -4.25
C CYS A 301 13.19 -13.46 -4.09
N ALA A 302 13.25 -12.56 -5.08
CA ALA A 302 14.07 -11.36 -5.03
C ALA A 302 13.66 -10.43 -3.88
N ILE A 303 12.35 -10.16 -3.72
CA ILE A 303 11.79 -9.34 -2.63
C ILE A 303 12.17 -9.91 -1.26
N ILE A 304 11.97 -11.21 -1.07
CA ILE A 304 12.27 -11.92 0.17
C ILE A 304 13.79 -11.91 0.44
N PHE A 305 14.60 -12.18 -0.57
CA PHE A 305 16.05 -12.26 -0.45
C PHE A 305 16.69 -10.92 -0.11
N ILE A 306 16.28 -9.86 -0.81
CA ILE A 306 16.74 -8.48 -0.55
C ILE A 306 16.48 -8.11 0.92
N ARG A 307 15.29 -8.41 1.43
CA ARG A 307 14.90 -8.11 2.81
C ARG A 307 15.59 -8.99 3.84
N LEU A 308 15.76 -10.29 3.57
CA LEU A 308 16.49 -11.20 4.46
C LEU A 308 17.94 -10.77 4.63
N ILE A 309 18.65 -10.49 3.53
CA ILE A 309 20.03 -10.01 3.61
C ILE A 309 20.11 -8.70 4.37
N SER A 310 19.29 -7.73 3.99
CA SER A 310 19.32 -6.40 4.60
C SER A 310 18.99 -6.47 6.09
N SER A 311 18.01 -7.31 6.48
CA SER A 311 17.66 -7.54 7.87
C SER A 311 18.78 -8.21 8.67
N TYR A 312 19.42 -9.25 8.13
CA TYR A 312 20.50 -9.94 8.83
C TYR A 312 21.75 -9.06 8.97
N LEU A 313 22.10 -8.27 7.96
CA LEU A 313 23.24 -7.38 8.07
C LEU A 313 23.03 -6.27 9.11
N VAL A 314 21.78 -5.81 9.27
CA VAL A 314 21.49 -4.61 10.06
C VAL A 314 20.94 -4.92 11.45
N PHE A 315 20.00 -5.86 11.54
CA PHE A 315 19.20 -6.10 12.75
C PHE A 315 19.54 -7.39 13.48
N TYR A 316 20.49 -8.20 12.98
CA TYR A 316 20.87 -9.46 13.64
C TYR A 316 21.29 -9.28 15.11
N ASN A 317 22.06 -8.23 15.42
CA ASN A 317 22.50 -8.00 16.80
C ASN A 317 21.34 -7.66 17.75
N TYR A 318 20.29 -7.00 17.22
CA TYR A 318 19.12 -6.55 17.97
C TYR A 318 18.04 -7.64 18.10
N LEU A 319 17.64 -8.26 16.99
CA LEU A 319 16.56 -9.25 16.93
C LEU A 319 17.03 -10.70 17.08
N LYS A 320 18.31 -10.99 16.84
CA LYS A 320 18.83 -12.36 16.63
C LYS A 320 18.18 -13.05 15.43
N LEU A 321 18.70 -14.22 15.04
CA LEU A 321 18.34 -14.92 13.81
C LEU A 321 16.83 -15.11 13.63
N LYS A 322 16.16 -15.66 14.64
CA LYS A 322 14.73 -16.04 14.58
C LYS A 322 13.82 -14.83 14.32
N GLN A 323 13.95 -13.77 15.12
CA GLN A 323 13.11 -12.58 14.97
C GLN A 323 13.52 -11.71 13.78
N ALA A 324 14.80 -11.68 13.41
CA ALA A 324 15.25 -11.01 12.17
C ALA A 324 14.64 -11.69 10.93
N THR A 325 14.55 -13.02 10.93
CA THR A 325 13.86 -13.76 9.85
C THR A 325 12.40 -13.34 9.76
N LEU A 326 11.68 -13.32 10.89
CA LEU A 326 10.25 -12.97 10.91
C LEU A 326 10.01 -11.51 10.50
N PHE A 327 10.88 -10.59 10.95
CA PHE A 327 10.88 -9.19 10.51
C PHE A 327 11.06 -9.06 8.99
N ALA A 328 12.06 -9.74 8.42
CA ALA A 328 12.32 -9.66 6.99
C ALA A 328 11.13 -10.19 6.18
N LEU A 329 10.54 -11.30 6.62
CA LEU A 329 9.36 -11.88 5.98
C LEU A 329 8.13 -10.98 6.11
N SER A 330 7.91 -10.33 7.25
CA SER A 330 6.75 -9.43 7.41
C SER A 330 6.79 -8.24 6.49
N ASP A 331 7.99 -7.73 6.22
CA ASP A 331 8.20 -6.61 5.31
C ASP A 331 8.14 -7.04 3.84
N SER A 332 8.16 -8.35 3.54
CA SER A 332 8.19 -8.93 2.19
C SER A 332 6.80 -9.09 1.55
N MET A 333 5.77 -8.40 2.05
CA MET A 333 4.39 -8.53 1.55
C MET A 333 3.79 -7.21 1.04
N PRO A 334 4.43 -6.49 0.08
CA PRO A 334 3.98 -5.16 -0.33
C PRO A 334 2.83 -5.16 -1.35
N LEU A 335 1.86 -6.06 -1.19
CA LEU A 335 0.80 -6.39 -2.16
C LEU A 335 0.18 -5.17 -2.86
N THR A 336 -0.29 -4.20 -2.09
CA THR A 336 -1.03 -3.03 -2.62
C THR A 336 -0.18 -2.15 -3.52
N PHE A 337 1.03 -1.82 -3.09
CA PHE A 337 1.96 -0.97 -3.82
C PHE A 337 2.62 -1.70 -4.99
N MET A 338 2.81 -3.02 -4.87
CA MET A 338 3.30 -3.85 -5.97
C MET A 338 2.31 -3.86 -7.15
N VAL A 339 1.03 -4.05 -6.86
CA VAL A 339 -0.03 -3.97 -7.89
C VAL A 339 -0.07 -2.58 -8.52
N ALA A 340 0.07 -1.52 -7.71
CA ALA A 340 0.07 -0.14 -8.17
C ALA A 340 1.20 0.14 -9.17
N ILE A 341 2.44 -0.24 -8.81
CA ILE A 341 3.60 0.02 -9.67
C ILE A 341 3.56 -0.81 -10.94
N ALA A 342 3.03 -2.04 -10.89
CA ALA A 342 2.83 -2.87 -12.07
C ALA A 342 1.82 -2.24 -13.04
N MET A 343 0.66 -1.80 -12.52
CA MET A 343 -0.37 -1.14 -13.33
C MET A 343 0.15 0.16 -13.94
N LEU A 344 0.86 0.97 -13.16
CA LEU A 344 1.45 2.21 -13.63
C LEU A 344 2.48 1.94 -14.72
N SER A 345 3.43 1.03 -14.47
CA SER A 345 4.50 0.70 -15.41
C SER A 345 3.97 0.12 -16.72
N PHE A 346 2.91 -0.71 -16.66
CA PHE A 346 2.27 -1.25 -17.84
C PHE A 346 1.59 -0.17 -18.67
N ASN A 347 0.88 0.76 -18.03
CA ASN A 347 0.23 1.89 -18.72
C ASN A 347 1.23 2.84 -19.39
N TYR A 348 2.43 2.99 -18.81
CA TYR A 348 3.53 3.76 -19.41
C TYR A 348 4.38 2.96 -20.41
N GLY A 349 4.06 1.68 -20.66
CA GLY A 349 4.78 0.84 -21.61
C GLY A 349 6.20 0.44 -21.16
N LEU A 350 6.48 0.50 -19.87
CA LEU A 350 7.81 0.19 -19.29
C LEU A 350 8.02 -1.30 -19.04
N ILE A 351 6.92 -2.02 -18.87
CA ILE A 351 6.91 -3.47 -18.72
C ILE A 351 5.95 -4.08 -19.72
N THR A 352 6.27 -5.28 -20.16
CA THR A 352 5.43 -6.08 -21.04
C THR A 352 4.19 -6.59 -20.30
N GLN A 353 3.20 -7.07 -21.05
CA GLN A 353 2.02 -7.68 -20.47
C GLN A 353 2.35 -8.93 -19.63
N ALA A 354 3.35 -9.71 -20.04
CA ALA A 354 3.83 -10.88 -19.31
C ALA A 354 4.42 -10.49 -17.94
N GLU A 355 5.21 -9.43 -17.90
CA GLU A 355 5.77 -8.89 -16.64
C GLU A 355 4.66 -8.31 -15.75
N TYR A 356 3.70 -7.59 -16.32
CA TYR A 356 2.53 -7.09 -15.58
C TYR A 356 1.78 -8.22 -14.87
N PHE A 357 1.52 -9.33 -15.58
CA PHE A 357 0.90 -10.52 -14.98
C PHE A 357 1.80 -11.15 -13.92
N SER A 358 3.11 -11.22 -14.18
CA SER A 358 4.09 -11.75 -13.23
C SER A 358 4.10 -10.96 -11.92
N PHE A 359 4.05 -9.62 -11.97
CA PHE A 359 3.97 -8.78 -10.78
C PHE A 359 2.69 -8.98 -9.98
N ILE A 360 1.53 -9.05 -10.65
CA ILE A 360 0.26 -9.29 -9.95
C ILE A 360 0.28 -10.67 -9.28
N ILE A 361 0.68 -11.70 -10.01
CA ILE A 361 0.77 -13.07 -9.47
C ILE A 361 1.78 -13.13 -8.31
N ALA A 362 2.96 -12.54 -8.48
CA ALA A 362 3.99 -12.48 -7.42
C ALA A 362 3.42 -11.84 -6.15
N SER A 363 2.73 -10.71 -6.27
CA SER A 363 2.15 -10.01 -5.13
C SER A 363 1.11 -10.86 -4.37
N MET A 364 0.30 -11.63 -5.09
CA MET A 364 -0.68 -12.55 -4.51
C MET A 364 -0.01 -13.73 -3.81
N ILE A 365 1.00 -14.33 -4.46
CA ILE A 365 1.77 -15.45 -3.90
C ILE A 365 2.52 -14.98 -2.66
N ASP A 366 3.19 -13.82 -2.68
CA ASP A 366 3.87 -13.22 -1.54
C ASP A 366 2.94 -13.13 -0.33
N GLY A 367 1.77 -12.49 -0.51
CA GLY A 367 0.80 -12.31 0.56
C GLY A 367 0.29 -13.63 1.17
N LEU A 368 0.18 -14.70 0.37
CA LEU A 368 -0.25 -16.02 0.85
C LEU A 368 0.90 -16.81 1.47
N PHE A 369 1.94 -17.05 0.66
CA PHE A 369 3.05 -17.91 0.98
C PHE A 369 3.82 -17.40 2.20
N VAL A 370 4.14 -16.11 2.20
CA VAL A 370 4.95 -15.53 3.29
C VAL A 370 4.16 -15.51 4.59
N MET A 371 2.85 -15.26 4.57
CA MET A 371 2.04 -15.35 5.80
C MET A 371 1.99 -16.78 6.37
N ILE A 372 1.80 -17.78 5.50
CA ILE A 372 1.82 -19.20 5.91
C ILE A 372 3.19 -19.56 6.47
N LEU A 373 4.26 -19.09 5.82
CA LEU A 373 5.64 -19.30 6.25
C LEU A 373 5.90 -18.68 7.63
N ILE A 374 5.50 -17.43 7.87
CA ILE A 374 5.58 -16.77 9.17
C ILE A 374 4.85 -17.60 10.23
N ARG A 375 3.61 -18.04 9.97
CA ARG A 375 2.85 -18.86 10.93
C ARG A 375 3.57 -20.15 11.29
N LYS A 376 4.16 -20.84 10.30
CA LYS A 376 4.91 -22.08 10.54
C LYS A 376 6.21 -21.82 11.31
N LEU A 377 6.96 -20.78 10.94
CA LEU A 377 8.22 -20.42 11.59
C LEU A 377 8.00 -19.93 13.01
N TYR A 378 6.98 -19.10 13.27
CA TYR A 378 6.64 -18.60 14.59
C TYR A 378 6.38 -19.74 15.57
N LYS A 379 5.59 -20.74 15.16
CA LYS A 379 5.37 -21.97 15.94
C LYS A 379 6.66 -22.77 16.15
N THR A 380 7.47 -22.93 15.11
CA THR A 380 8.73 -23.70 15.17
C THR A 380 9.77 -23.03 16.06
N PHE A 381 9.78 -21.70 16.10
CA PHE A 381 10.72 -20.92 16.89
C PHE A 381 10.39 -20.91 18.39
N ASN A 382 9.25 -21.48 18.80
CA ASN A 382 8.72 -21.47 20.17
C ASN A 382 8.60 -20.05 20.74
N LEU A 383 8.31 -19.07 19.87
CA LEU A 383 7.86 -17.76 20.29
C LEU A 383 6.39 -17.95 20.67
N GLN A 384 6.11 -18.31 21.93
CA GLN A 384 4.71 -18.40 22.36
C GLN A 384 4.20 -16.97 22.57
N PRO A 385 3.02 -16.63 22.04
CA PRO A 385 2.40 -15.38 22.37
C PRO A 385 2.12 -15.42 23.88
N GLN A 386 2.59 -14.42 24.61
CA GLN A 386 2.16 -14.26 26.00
C GLN A 386 0.63 -14.19 25.94
N LYS A 387 -0.04 -15.21 26.50
CA LYS A 387 -1.49 -15.25 26.54
C LYS A 387 -1.95 -13.96 27.20
N ILE A 388 -2.58 -13.09 26.42
CA ILE A 388 -3.37 -11.97 26.93
C ILE A 388 -4.44 -12.62 27.80
N LEU A 389 -4.23 -12.61 29.11
CA LEU A 389 -5.26 -12.94 30.09
C LEU A 389 -6.39 -11.94 29.83
N LYS A 390 -7.52 -12.49 29.38
CA LYS A 390 -8.75 -11.76 29.02
C LYS A 390 -9.21 -10.82 30.11
#